data_AF-A0A938S671-F1
#
_entry.id   AF-A0A938S671-F1
#
_cell.length_a   1.000
_cell.length_b   1.000
_cell.length_c   1.000
_cell.angle_alpha   90.00
_cell.angle_beta   90.00
_cell.angle_gamma   90.00
#
_symmetry.space_group_name_H-M   'P 1'
#
loop_
_entity.id
_entity.type
_entity.pdbx_description
1 polymer ?
#
loop_
_entity_poly.entity_id
_entity_poly.type
_entity_poly.pdbx_seq_one_letter_code
_entity_poly.pdbx_strand_id
1 'polypeptide(L)'
;MQWSQDSRHLFYRRWLGSRELYSLDIRDPNRTPVEVMRSPGSFLPCEERGWMALGASMGISLVDMASGSTLYRCLSPWPLSAWFLHRSPGGGELFFASWWSYRQVGPIILDTQTKELYQVLDYPADQILWSPDGSKIAMAANRAIWILDADPNRPISQRLGHKIPNGDLFAHELAKLNRAIAADPEYPENYLERAVAYLSAGRYPEAESDLRQFDGLVTKDDHHIGYELFSWLKDCYANDLHDAAARLEPYSEKFMERFPAEVPSFRPLIEQMIVQHEGEGRVAQAARWKARLQAWEVRGQ
;
A
#
# COMPACT_ATOMS: atom_id res chain seq x y z
N MET A 1 0.96 1.53 -17.21
CA MET A 1 1.64 1.02 -18.41
C MET A 1 3.11 0.84 -18.06
N GLN A 2 3.76 -0.22 -18.53
CA GLN A 2 5.15 -0.55 -18.25
C GLN A 2 5.81 -1.12 -19.50
N TRP A 3 7.06 -0.76 -19.75
CA TRP A 3 7.85 -1.36 -20.82
C TRP A 3 8.55 -2.64 -20.36
N SER A 4 8.71 -3.57 -21.29
CA SER A 4 9.71 -4.63 -21.15
C SER A 4 11.11 -4.02 -21.20
N GLN A 5 12.07 -4.74 -20.63
CA GLN A 5 13.45 -4.29 -20.53
C GLN A 5 14.15 -4.13 -21.88
N ASP A 6 13.85 -5.03 -22.80
CA ASP A 6 14.33 -5.02 -24.19
C ASP A 6 13.60 -3.99 -25.07
N SER A 7 12.68 -3.20 -24.50
CA SER A 7 11.84 -2.22 -25.19
C SER A 7 11.00 -2.82 -26.33
N ARG A 8 10.70 -4.12 -26.26
CA ARG A 8 9.92 -4.84 -27.27
C ARG A 8 8.44 -4.92 -26.93
N HIS A 9 8.10 -5.13 -25.68
CA HIS A 9 6.72 -5.27 -25.23
C HIS A 9 6.28 -4.07 -24.40
N LEU A 10 5.05 -3.64 -24.64
CA LEU A 10 4.35 -2.66 -23.83
C LEU A 10 3.25 -3.36 -23.05
N PHE A 11 3.38 -3.38 -21.73
CA PHE A 11 2.37 -3.92 -20.83
C PHE A 11 1.41 -2.83 -20.36
N TYR A 12 0.12 -3.03 -20.55
CA TYR A 12 -0.88 -2.02 -20.22
C TYR A 12 -2.22 -2.62 -19.83
N ARG A 13 -3.01 -1.79 -19.14
CA ARG A 13 -4.41 -2.07 -18.79
C ARG A 13 -5.29 -1.30 -19.77
N ARG A 14 -6.42 -1.89 -20.18
CA ARG A 14 -7.28 -1.31 -21.21
C ARG A 14 -7.93 0.01 -20.77
N TRP A 15 -8.29 0.11 -19.48
CA TRP A 15 -8.70 1.35 -18.82
C TRP A 15 -8.37 1.28 -17.32
N LEU A 16 -8.35 2.43 -16.64
CA LEU A 16 -8.23 2.46 -15.18
C LEU A 16 -9.37 1.64 -14.57
N GLY A 17 -9.00 0.62 -13.79
CA GLY A 17 -9.93 -0.32 -13.16
C GLY A 17 -10.10 -1.68 -13.86
N SER A 18 -9.69 -1.84 -15.13
CA SER A 18 -9.77 -3.16 -15.80
C SER A 18 -8.83 -4.15 -15.14
N ARG A 19 -9.27 -5.37 -14.79
CA ARG A 19 -8.37 -6.36 -14.16
C ARG A 19 -7.47 -7.03 -15.20
N GLU A 20 -7.78 -6.91 -16.48
CA GLU A 20 -7.03 -7.49 -17.59
C GLU A 20 -5.73 -6.70 -17.85
N LEU A 21 -4.62 -7.43 -17.86
CA LEU A 21 -3.31 -6.94 -18.28
C LEU A 21 -3.00 -7.48 -19.68
N TYR A 22 -2.66 -6.58 -20.59
CA TYR A 22 -2.29 -6.91 -21.96
C TYR A 22 -0.80 -6.64 -22.18
N SER A 23 -0.20 -7.42 -23.08
CA SER A 23 1.09 -7.15 -23.69
C SER A 23 0.89 -6.84 -25.17
N LEU A 24 1.65 -5.88 -25.66
CA LEU A 24 1.72 -5.51 -27.06
C LEU A 24 3.17 -5.59 -27.52
N ASP A 25 3.48 -6.51 -28.45
CA ASP A 25 4.77 -6.50 -29.15
C ASP A 25 4.74 -5.32 -30.16
N ILE A 26 5.61 -4.33 -29.95
CA ILE A 26 5.64 -3.15 -30.82
C ILE A 26 6.17 -3.46 -32.22
N ARG A 27 6.82 -4.62 -32.39
CA ARG A 27 7.34 -5.12 -33.66
C ARG A 27 6.33 -5.98 -34.40
N ASP A 28 5.23 -6.40 -33.76
CA ASP A 28 4.13 -7.07 -34.47
C ASP A 28 3.49 -6.07 -35.46
N PRO A 29 3.53 -6.35 -36.77
CA PRO A 29 2.94 -5.46 -37.77
C PRO A 29 1.43 -5.28 -37.60
N ASN A 30 0.74 -6.27 -37.01
CA ASN A 30 -0.68 -6.20 -36.74
C ASN A 30 -1.00 -5.57 -35.38
N ARG A 31 0.02 -5.35 -34.54
CA ARG A 31 -0.06 -4.73 -33.21
C ARG A 31 -1.20 -5.31 -32.39
N THR A 32 -1.32 -6.64 -32.37
CA THR A 32 -2.44 -7.31 -31.70
C THR A 32 -2.13 -7.47 -30.22
N PRO A 33 -2.89 -6.84 -29.30
CA PRO A 33 -2.66 -7.02 -27.87
C PRO A 33 -3.04 -8.43 -27.42
N VAL A 34 -2.19 -9.05 -26.61
CA VAL A 34 -2.42 -10.38 -26.02
C VAL A 34 -2.70 -10.21 -24.54
N GLU A 35 -3.79 -10.79 -24.04
CA GLU A 35 -4.07 -10.85 -22.60
C GLU A 35 -3.01 -11.74 -21.94
N VAL A 36 -2.25 -11.17 -21.01
CA VAL A 36 -1.18 -11.87 -20.28
C VAL A 36 -1.75 -12.52 -19.03
N MET A 37 -2.56 -11.76 -18.28
CA MET A 37 -3.23 -12.24 -17.06
C MET A 37 -4.27 -11.25 -16.55
N ARG A 38 -4.96 -11.64 -15.48
CA ARG A 38 -5.84 -10.76 -14.71
C ARG A 38 -5.17 -10.38 -13.38
N SER A 39 -4.89 -9.09 -13.19
CA SER A 39 -4.28 -8.54 -11.98
C SER A 39 -5.14 -7.42 -11.37
N PRO A 40 -5.38 -7.43 -10.05
CA PRO A 40 -6.20 -6.42 -9.40
C PRO A 40 -5.50 -5.06 -9.17
N GLY A 41 -4.17 -4.94 -9.31
CA GLY A 41 -3.44 -3.74 -8.85
C GLY A 41 -2.23 -3.31 -9.69
N SER A 42 -1.16 -2.86 -9.01
CA SER A 42 0.10 -2.45 -9.65
C SER A 42 0.84 -3.67 -10.19
N PHE A 43 1.65 -3.49 -11.24
CA PHE A 43 2.38 -4.59 -11.85
C PHE A 43 3.75 -4.13 -12.35
N LEU A 44 4.72 -5.03 -12.30
CA LEU A 44 6.09 -4.81 -12.77
C LEU A 44 6.66 -6.10 -13.41
N PRO A 45 6.75 -6.19 -14.75
CA PRO A 45 7.16 -7.41 -15.45
C PRO A 45 8.69 -7.53 -15.55
N CYS A 46 9.26 -8.72 -15.36
CA CYS A 46 10.68 -9.02 -15.55
C CYS A 46 10.85 -10.23 -16.49
N GLU A 47 10.78 -9.97 -17.79
CA GLU A 47 10.81 -11.01 -18.83
C GLU A 47 12.08 -11.87 -18.81
N GLU A 48 13.25 -11.26 -18.59
CA GLU A 48 14.54 -11.97 -18.54
C GLU A 48 14.58 -13.07 -17.48
N ARG A 49 13.81 -12.90 -16.40
CA ARG A 49 13.68 -13.86 -15.31
C ARG A 49 12.33 -14.58 -15.30
N GLY A 50 11.48 -14.33 -16.30
CA GLY A 50 10.19 -14.99 -16.48
C GLY A 50 9.14 -14.69 -15.40
N TRP A 51 9.30 -13.65 -14.58
CA TRP A 51 8.36 -13.34 -13.50
C TRP A 51 7.76 -11.95 -13.62
N MET A 52 6.62 -11.73 -12.98
CA MET A 52 6.01 -10.42 -12.80
C MET A 52 5.63 -10.20 -11.34
N ALA A 53 5.95 -9.02 -10.82
CA ALA A 53 5.48 -8.59 -9.51
C ALA A 53 4.09 -7.98 -9.65
N LEU A 54 3.17 -8.40 -8.80
CA LEU A 54 1.81 -7.89 -8.70
C LEU A 54 1.61 -7.32 -7.30
N GLY A 55 1.27 -6.03 -7.22
CA GLY A 55 0.75 -5.43 -6.00
C GLY A 55 -0.76 -5.68 -5.92
N ALA A 56 -1.21 -6.24 -4.81
CA ALA A 56 -2.62 -6.46 -4.50
C ALA A 56 -2.92 -5.91 -3.11
N SER A 57 -4.20 -5.71 -2.79
CA SER A 57 -4.69 -5.13 -1.53
C SER A 57 -3.98 -5.62 -0.26
N MET A 58 -3.54 -6.87 -0.22
CA MET A 58 -3.02 -7.54 0.98
C MET A 58 -1.53 -7.89 0.93
N GLY A 59 -0.82 -7.51 -0.13
CA GLY A 59 0.52 -8.02 -0.33
C GLY A 59 1.06 -7.85 -1.75
N ILE A 60 2.35 -8.14 -1.89
CA ILE A 60 2.93 -8.36 -3.21
C ILE A 60 2.98 -9.85 -3.51
N SER A 61 2.76 -10.20 -4.77
CA SER A 61 2.98 -11.56 -5.27
C SER A 61 3.95 -11.53 -6.44
N LEU A 62 4.92 -12.44 -6.46
CA LEU A 62 5.66 -12.76 -7.67
C LEU A 62 4.92 -13.90 -8.37
N VAL A 63 4.63 -13.72 -9.65
CA VAL A 63 3.99 -14.74 -10.48
C VAL A 63 4.87 -15.08 -11.66
N ASP A 64 4.83 -16.34 -12.07
CA ASP A 64 5.47 -16.81 -13.28
C ASP A 64 4.67 -16.32 -14.50
N MET A 65 5.33 -15.71 -15.47
CA MET A 65 4.67 -15.09 -16.62
C MET A 65 4.16 -16.12 -17.64
N ALA A 66 4.77 -17.31 -17.70
CA ALA A 66 4.40 -18.33 -18.67
C ALA A 66 3.17 -19.13 -18.21
N SER A 67 3.16 -19.52 -16.93
CA SER A 67 2.12 -20.35 -16.33
C SER A 67 1.05 -19.56 -15.57
N GLY A 68 1.36 -18.31 -15.17
CA GLY A 68 0.52 -17.52 -14.26
C GLY A 68 0.55 -18.00 -12.81
N SER A 69 1.37 -19.00 -12.47
CA SER A 69 1.45 -19.55 -11.12
C SER A 69 2.10 -18.57 -10.13
N THR A 70 1.67 -18.58 -8.88
CA THR A 70 2.28 -17.74 -7.83
C THR A 70 3.60 -18.38 -7.38
N LEU A 71 4.71 -17.68 -7.63
CA LEU A 71 6.06 -18.08 -7.21
C LEU A 71 6.36 -17.70 -5.76
N TYR A 72 5.79 -16.58 -5.30
CA TYR A 72 5.99 -16.08 -3.94
C TYR A 72 4.88 -15.10 -3.58
N ARG A 73 4.51 -15.06 -2.30
CA ARG A 73 3.55 -14.09 -1.76
C ARG A 73 4.11 -13.51 -0.47
N CYS A 74 4.27 -12.20 -0.43
CA CYS A 74 4.53 -11.46 0.81
C CYS A 74 3.23 -10.79 1.24
N LEU A 75 2.75 -11.17 2.42
CA LEU A 75 1.65 -10.46 3.05
C LEU A 75 2.18 -9.15 3.63
N SER A 76 1.33 -8.13 3.62
CA SER A 76 1.63 -6.84 4.22
C SER A 76 0.49 -6.45 5.17
N PRO A 77 0.79 -5.86 6.33
CA PRO A 77 -0.23 -5.51 7.32
C PRO A 77 -1.16 -4.37 6.89
N TRP A 78 -0.81 -3.59 5.87
CA TRP A 78 -1.64 -2.46 5.45
C TRP A 78 -2.27 -2.69 4.09
N PRO A 79 -3.45 -2.13 3.79
CA PRO A 79 -3.98 -2.17 2.44
C PRO A 79 -3.04 -1.49 1.42
N LEU A 80 -2.76 -2.17 0.29
CA LEU A 80 -1.70 -1.79 -0.66
C LEU A 80 -2.17 -1.00 -1.89
N SER A 81 -3.11 -0.05 -1.76
CA SER A 81 -3.63 0.72 -2.91
C SER A 81 -2.58 1.58 -3.64
N ALA A 82 -1.40 1.84 -3.02
CA ALA A 82 -0.40 2.77 -3.55
C ALA A 82 1.06 2.32 -3.33
N TRP A 83 1.41 1.09 -3.72
CA TRP A 83 2.81 0.65 -3.68
C TRP A 83 3.55 1.00 -4.96
N PHE A 84 4.69 1.66 -4.78
CA PHE A 84 5.69 1.81 -5.83
C PHE A 84 6.50 0.53 -5.91
N LEU A 85 6.37 -0.17 -7.03
CA LEU A 85 7.18 -1.34 -7.35
C LEU A 85 8.30 -0.88 -8.28
N HIS A 86 9.53 -1.15 -7.87
CA HIS A 86 10.72 -0.91 -8.68
C HIS A 86 11.60 -2.14 -8.63
N ARG A 87 12.25 -2.49 -9.74
CA ARG A 87 13.20 -3.60 -9.77
C ARG A 87 14.59 -3.08 -10.06
N SER A 88 15.60 -3.79 -9.57
CA SER A 88 16.96 -3.60 -10.04
C SER A 88 17.08 -3.99 -11.52
N PRO A 89 18.05 -3.45 -12.27
CA PRO A 89 18.19 -3.72 -13.71
C PRO A 89 18.30 -5.22 -14.01
N GLY A 90 19.05 -5.96 -13.20
CA GLY A 90 19.17 -7.41 -13.36
C GLY A 90 17.99 -8.23 -12.83
N GLY A 91 16.93 -7.60 -12.32
CA GLY A 91 15.75 -8.26 -11.74
C GLY A 91 16.02 -9.09 -10.48
N GLY A 92 17.21 -8.95 -9.87
CA GLY A 92 17.59 -9.67 -8.65
C GLY A 92 16.92 -9.14 -7.40
N GLU A 93 16.54 -7.86 -7.42
CA GLU A 93 15.91 -7.19 -6.29
C GLU A 93 14.61 -6.54 -6.76
N LEU A 94 13.57 -6.73 -5.97
CA LEU A 94 12.31 -6.02 -6.09
C LEU A 94 12.18 -5.11 -4.87
N PHE A 95 12.23 -3.80 -5.10
CA PHE A 95 11.79 -2.82 -4.14
C PHE A 95 10.28 -2.69 -4.20
N PHE A 96 9.71 -2.55 -3.02
CA PHE A 96 8.33 -2.19 -2.85
C PHE A 96 8.23 -1.32 -1.58
N ALA A 97 7.60 -0.16 -1.73
CA ALA A 97 7.22 0.71 -0.64
C ALA A 97 5.84 1.30 -0.90
N SER A 98 5.10 1.58 0.15
CA SER A 98 3.82 2.28 0.11
C SER A 98 3.99 3.74 0.55
N TRP A 99 3.18 4.63 -0.05
CA TRP A 99 3.07 6.04 0.37
C TRP A 99 2.77 6.24 1.85
N TRP A 100 2.24 5.22 2.52
CA TRP A 100 1.84 5.24 3.93
C TRP A 100 2.85 4.52 4.82
N SER A 101 3.45 3.44 4.30
CA SER A 101 4.63 2.80 4.87
C SER A 101 5.75 3.84 5.04
N TYR A 102 5.82 4.84 4.15
CA TYR A 102 6.66 6.04 4.29
C TYR A 102 6.73 6.50 5.74
N ARG A 103 5.65 6.79 6.46
CA ARG A 103 5.78 7.43 7.79
C ARG A 103 6.50 6.58 8.83
N GLN A 104 6.54 5.24 8.71
CA GLN A 104 6.99 4.36 9.81
C GLN A 104 7.76 3.09 9.41
N VAL A 105 7.74 2.74 8.13
CA VAL A 105 8.17 1.46 7.57
C VAL A 105 8.99 1.82 6.35
N GLY A 106 10.29 1.97 6.59
CA GLY A 106 11.21 2.25 5.51
C GLY A 106 11.16 1.19 4.40
N PRO A 107 11.87 1.44 3.30
CA PRO A 107 11.76 0.68 2.08
C PRO A 107 12.09 -0.81 2.27
N ILE A 108 11.25 -1.66 1.68
CA ILE A 108 11.41 -3.11 1.71
C ILE A 108 11.96 -3.59 0.36
N ILE A 109 12.93 -4.50 0.43
CA ILE A 109 13.51 -5.16 -0.72
C ILE A 109 13.35 -6.66 -0.60
N LEU A 110 12.82 -7.26 -1.65
CA LEU A 110 12.75 -8.69 -1.86
C LEU A 110 13.90 -9.12 -2.77
N ASP A 111 14.76 -10.00 -2.27
CA ASP A 111 15.64 -10.78 -3.13
C ASP A 111 14.79 -11.80 -3.90
N THR A 112 14.76 -11.67 -5.22
CA THR A 112 13.85 -12.46 -6.05
C THR A 112 14.32 -13.91 -6.23
N GLN A 113 15.57 -14.24 -5.91
CA GLN A 113 16.11 -15.59 -5.98
C GLN A 113 15.91 -16.32 -4.65
N THR A 114 16.39 -15.72 -3.55
CA THR A 114 16.34 -16.33 -2.22
C THR A 114 14.97 -16.19 -1.56
N LYS A 115 14.13 -15.28 -2.07
CA LYS A 115 12.83 -14.89 -1.49
C LYS A 115 12.95 -14.28 -0.09
N GLU A 116 14.12 -13.75 0.22
CA GLU A 116 14.39 -13.09 1.49
C GLU A 116 14.00 -11.61 1.43
N LEU A 117 13.46 -11.12 2.54
CA LEU A 117 13.03 -9.72 2.69
C LEU A 117 14.04 -8.94 3.54
N TYR A 118 14.26 -7.70 3.15
CA TYR A 118 15.21 -6.79 3.78
C TYR A 118 14.56 -5.41 3.96
N GLN A 119 14.69 -4.84 5.15
CA GLN A 119 14.39 -3.43 5.39
C GLN A 119 15.68 -2.62 5.18
N VAL A 120 15.70 -1.72 4.20
CA VAL A 120 16.95 -1.12 3.71
C VAL A 120 17.23 0.26 4.28
N LEU A 121 16.20 0.96 4.74
CA LEU A 121 16.37 2.19 5.51
C LEU A 121 15.39 2.17 6.68
N ASP A 122 15.81 2.82 7.75
CA ASP A 122 14.97 3.01 8.94
C ASP A 122 14.06 4.24 8.81
N TYR A 123 14.19 5.00 7.71
CA TYR A 123 13.44 6.22 7.47
C TYR A 123 12.56 6.15 6.21
N PRO A 124 11.53 7.01 6.15
CA PRO A 124 10.60 7.11 5.04
C PRO A 124 11.30 7.30 3.67
N ALA A 125 11.14 6.36 2.73
CA ALA A 125 11.51 6.55 1.33
C ALA A 125 10.34 6.13 0.44
N ASP A 126 9.85 7.06 -0.38
CA ASP A 126 8.67 6.84 -1.22
C ASP A 126 9.03 6.21 -2.56
N GLN A 127 10.20 6.51 -3.13
CA GLN A 127 10.63 5.90 -4.39
C GLN A 127 12.11 5.60 -4.42
N ILE A 128 12.45 4.52 -5.11
CA ILE A 128 13.82 4.17 -5.47
C ILE A 128 13.87 3.89 -6.98
N LEU A 129 14.91 4.39 -7.65
CA LEU A 129 15.16 4.13 -9.06
C LEU A 129 16.62 3.79 -9.23
N TRP A 130 16.90 2.66 -9.88
CA TRP A 130 18.25 2.32 -10.31
C TRP A 130 18.56 2.99 -11.65
N SER A 131 19.82 3.40 -11.83
CA SER A 131 20.34 3.68 -13.15
C SER A 131 20.34 2.39 -13.99
N PRO A 132 20.25 2.48 -15.33
CA PRO A 132 20.20 1.30 -16.19
C PRO A 132 21.41 0.35 -16.04
N ASP A 133 22.57 0.90 -15.71
CA ASP A 133 23.82 0.16 -15.46
C ASP A 133 23.94 -0.36 -14.01
N GLY A 134 22.97 -0.03 -13.14
CA GLY A 134 22.96 -0.41 -11.72
C GLY A 134 23.98 0.31 -10.85
N SER A 135 24.76 1.25 -11.40
CA SER A 135 25.85 1.93 -10.67
C SER A 135 25.37 3.05 -9.75
N LYS A 136 24.14 3.52 -9.93
CA LYS A 136 23.54 4.60 -9.15
C LYS A 136 22.12 4.28 -8.75
N ILE A 137 21.72 4.86 -7.64
CA ILE A 137 20.36 4.80 -7.12
C ILE A 137 19.90 6.21 -6.81
N ALA A 138 18.80 6.62 -7.42
CA ALA A 138 18.05 7.79 -7.02
C ALA A 138 16.97 7.38 -6.03
N MET A 139 16.83 8.14 -4.96
CA MET A 139 15.85 7.87 -3.92
C MET A 139 15.15 9.16 -3.52
N ALA A 140 13.82 9.14 -3.56
CA ALA A 140 13.00 10.18 -2.96
C ALA A 140 12.78 9.82 -1.49
N ALA A 141 13.17 10.74 -0.60
CA ALA A 141 13.01 10.60 0.84
C ALA A 141 13.05 11.97 1.51
N ASN A 142 12.19 12.18 2.52
CA ASN A 142 12.14 13.41 3.32
C ASN A 142 12.11 14.71 2.48
N ARG A 143 11.24 14.78 1.47
CA ARG A 143 11.11 15.92 0.54
C ARG A 143 12.38 16.27 -0.24
N ALA A 144 13.35 15.36 -0.30
CA ALA A 144 14.59 15.51 -1.05
C ALA A 144 14.81 14.30 -1.96
N ILE A 145 15.67 14.50 -2.96
CA ILE A 145 16.16 13.43 -3.84
C ILE A 145 17.63 13.19 -3.52
N TRP A 146 17.95 11.94 -3.17
CA TRP A 146 19.29 11.47 -2.86
C TRP A 146 19.81 10.64 -4.03
N ILE A 147 21.08 10.83 -4.38
CA ILE A 147 21.78 9.97 -5.35
C ILE A 147 22.86 9.22 -4.60
N LEU A 148 22.81 7.89 -4.65
CA LEU A 148 23.76 7.01 -4.00
C LEU A 148 24.54 6.23 -5.05
N ASP A 149 25.83 6.03 -4.81
CA ASP A 149 26.62 5.07 -5.58
C ASP A 149 26.25 3.64 -5.13
N ALA A 150 25.99 2.79 -6.11
CA ALA A 150 25.67 1.38 -5.95
C ALA A 150 26.72 0.55 -6.69
N ASP A 151 27.07 -0.60 -6.13
CA ASP A 151 27.87 -1.59 -6.83
C ASP A 151 26.91 -2.48 -7.62
N PRO A 152 26.96 -2.48 -8.96
CA PRO A 152 26.03 -3.27 -9.77
C PRO A 152 26.15 -4.78 -9.53
N ASN A 153 27.27 -5.24 -8.95
CA ASN A 153 27.50 -6.64 -8.63
C ASN A 153 27.14 -7.01 -7.19
N ARG A 154 26.80 -6.03 -6.34
CA ARG A 154 26.45 -6.26 -4.94
C ARG A 154 25.03 -5.76 -4.65
N PRO A 155 24.09 -6.67 -4.34
CA PRO A 155 22.71 -6.31 -4.00
C PRO A 155 22.66 -5.27 -2.86
N ILE A 156 21.79 -4.28 -2.97
CA ILE A 156 21.69 -3.25 -1.94
C ILE A 156 21.07 -3.79 -0.64
N SER A 157 20.21 -4.80 -0.73
CA SER A 157 19.73 -5.59 0.39
C SER A 157 20.87 -6.13 1.26
N GLN A 158 21.97 -6.59 0.65
CA GLN A 158 23.12 -7.12 1.39
C GLN A 158 24.05 -6.03 1.96
N ARG A 159 23.99 -4.81 1.42
CA ARG A 159 24.85 -3.70 1.85
C ARG A 159 24.20 -2.85 2.93
N LEU A 160 22.91 -2.61 2.77
CA LEU A 160 22.14 -1.63 3.53
C LEU A 160 20.93 -2.27 4.25
N GLY A 161 20.59 -3.51 3.92
CA GLY A 161 19.40 -4.17 4.44
C GLY A 161 19.59 -4.88 5.77
N HIS A 162 18.64 -4.66 6.67
CA HIS A 162 18.37 -5.52 7.81
C HIS A 162 17.40 -6.61 7.37
N LYS A 163 17.84 -7.87 7.42
CA LYS A 163 17.01 -9.02 7.04
C LYS A 163 15.78 -9.11 7.94
N ILE A 164 14.61 -9.23 7.33
CA ILE A 164 13.34 -9.48 8.02
C ILE A 164 13.30 -10.95 8.43
N PRO A 165 13.13 -11.26 9.74
CA PRO A 165 13.10 -12.64 10.22
C PRO A 165 12.01 -13.46 9.54
N ASN A 166 12.35 -14.69 9.15
CA ASN A 166 11.45 -15.66 8.51
C ASN A 166 10.78 -15.19 7.21
N GLY A 167 11.17 -14.03 6.66
CA GLY A 167 10.46 -13.41 5.54
C GLY A 167 9.02 -12.99 5.89
N ASP A 168 8.71 -12.84 7.17
CA ASP A 168 7.38 -12.49 7.65
C ASP A 168 7.30 -10.98 7.95
N LEU A 169 7.02 -10.20 6.91
CA LEU A 169 6.83 -8.76 7.01
C LEU A 169 5.71 -8.41 7.99
N PHE A 170 4.63 -9.20 8.00
CA PHE A 170 3.49 -8.95 8.86
C PHE A 170 3.87 -9.07 10.35
N ALA A 171 4.51 -10.16 10.74
CA ALA A 171 4.96 -10.35 12.11
C ALA A 171 6.04 -9.33 12.52
N HIS A 172 6.95 -8.98 11.61
CA HIS A 172 7.99 -7.98 11.84
C HIS A 172 7.41 -6.61 12.18
N GLU A 173 6.42 -6.16 11.41
CA GLU A 173 5.76 -4.88 11.63
C GLU A 173 4.86 -4.88 12.87
N LEU A 174 4.14 -5.98 13.14
CA LEU A 174 3.41 -6.12 14.41
C LEU A 174 4.34 -6.03 15.62
N ALA A 175 5.55 -6.60 15.54
CA ALA A 175 6.53 -6.50 16.62
C ALA A 175 7.06 -5.07 16.80
N LYS A 176 7.11 -4.24 15.75
CA LYS A 176 7.39 -2.80 15.87
C LYS A 176 6.26 -2.06 16.57
N LEU A 177 5.01 -2.27 16.15
CA LEU A 177 3.83 -1.65 16.78
C LEU A 177 3.70 -2.04 18.25
N ASN A 178 3.96 -3.30 18.61
CA ASN A 178 3.99 -3.72 20.01
C ASN A 178 5.03 -2.98 20.84
N ARG A 179 6.21 -2.72 20.29
CA ARG A 179 7.26 -1.93 20.96
C ARG A 179 6.87 -0.46 21.05
N ALA A 180 6.24 0.10 20.02
CA ALA A 180 5.75 1.47 20.03
C ALA A 180 4.68 1.69 21.12
N ILE A 181 3.70 0.79 21.23
CA ILE A 181 2.68 0.81 22.29
C ILE A 181 3.30 0.64 23.68
N ALA A 182 4.31 -0.23 23.82
CA ALA A 182 5.00 -0.40 25.10
C ALA A 182 5.82 0.86 25.49
N ALA A 183 6.34 1.60 24.51
CA ALA A 183 7.10 2.82 24.73
C ALA A 183 6.20 4.02 25.03
N ASP A 184 5.07 4.13 24.33
CA ASP A 184 4.06 5.17 24.53
C ASP A 184 2.64 4.56 24.50
N PRO A 185 2.14 4.11 25.66
CA PRO A 185 0.83 3.47 25.75
C PRO A 185 -0.35 4.42 25.62
N GLU A 186 -0.12 5.74 25.71
CA GLU A 186 -1.17 6.76 25.62
C GLU A 186 -1.28 7.33 24.20
N TYR A 187 -0.41 6.92 23.28
CA TYR A 187 -0.46 7.35 21.89
C TYR A 187 -1.50 6.57 21.07
N PRO A 188 -2.67 7.16 20.76
CA PRO A 188 -3.78 6.46 20.11
C PRO A 188 -3.43 5.91 18.72
N GLU A 189 -2.58 6.59 17.93
CA GLU A 189 -2.25 6.20 16.57
C GLU A 189 -1.61 4.80 16.49
N ASN A 190 -0.77 4.45 17.47
CA ASN A 190 -0.16 3.12 17.53
C ASN A 190 -1.23 1.99 17.60
N TYR A 191 -2.33 2.22 18.31
CA TYR A 191 -3.44 1.28 18.39
C TYR A 191 -4.25 1.27 17.09
N LEU A 192 -4.51 2.43 16.48
CA LEU A 192 -5.19 2.49 15.19
C LEU A 192 -4.43 1.71 14.12
N GLU A 193 -3.12 1.89 14.03
CA GLU A 193 -2.28 1.21 13.05
C GLU A 193 -2.21 -0.30 13.28
N ARG A 194 -2.10 -0.74 14.54
CA ARG A 194 -2.13 -2.17 14.86
C ARG A 194 -3.51 -2.78 14.63
N ALA A 195 -4.59 -2.03 14.88
CA ALA A 195 -5.94 -2.44 14.52
C ALA A 195 -6.06 -2.67 13.01
N VAL A 196 -5.59 -1.73 12.18
CA VAL A 196 -5.60 -1.87 10.72
C VAL A 196 -4.77 -3.07 10.26
N ALA A 197 -3.63 -3.32 10.89
CA ALA A 197 -2.84 -4.53 10.66
C ALA A 197 -3.67 -5.80 10.89
N TYR A 198 -4.37 -5.86 12.01
CA TYR A 198 -5.25 -6.98 12.33
C TYR A 198 -6.45 -7.08 11.39
N LEU A 199 -7.10 -5.97 11.03
CA LEU A 199 -8.22 -5.95 10.08
C LEU A 199 -7.80 -6.54 8.72
N SER A 200 -6.65 -6.13 8.21
CA SER A 200 -6.10 -6.61 6.94
C SER A 200 -5.82 -8.12 7.01
N ALA A 201 -5.33 -8.62 8.13
CA ALA A 201 -5.11 -10.04 8.34
C ALA A 201 -6.39 -10.85 8.69
N GLY A 202 -7.58 -10.22 8.72
CA GLY A 202 -8.83 -10.86 9.12
C GLY A 202 -8.93 -11.19 10.61
N ARG A 203 -8.05 -10.64 11.44
CA ARG A 203 -7.98 -10.82 12.89
C ARG A 203 -8.90 -9.82 13.60
N TYR A 204 -10.20 -9.93 13.30
CA TYR A 204 -11.20 -8.95 13.74
C TYR A 204 -11.33 -8.79 15.27
N PRO A 205 -11.21 -9.86 16.11
CA PRO A 205 -11.27 -9.69 17.56
C PRO A 205 -10.13 -8.82 18.11
N GLU A 206 -8.91 -9.03 17.63
CA GLU A 206 -7.74 -8.24 18.04
C GLU A 206 -7.84 -6.80 17.52
N ALA A 207 -8.29 -6.62 16.27
CA ALA A 207 -8.55 -5.30 15.72
C ALA A 207 -9.56 -4.51 16.56
N GLU A 208 -10.68 -5.13 16.92
CA GLU A 208 -11.72 -4.49 17.73
C GLU A 208 -11.21 -4.10 19.13
N SER A 209 -10.34 -4.93 19.73
CA SER A 209 -9.69 -4.57 21.00
C SER A 209 -8.87 -3.28 20.87
N ASP A 210 -8.08 -3.17 19.80
CA ASP A 210 -7.23 -1.99 19.57
C ASP A 210 -8.04 -0.75 19.16
N LEU A 211 -9.11 -0.91 18.38
CA LEU A 211 -10.01 0.21 18.04
C LEU A 211 -10.69 0.81 19.27
N ARG A 212 -11.02 -0.02 20.28
CA ARG A 212 -11.55 0.48 21.56
C ARG A 212 -10.51 1.27 22.36
N GLN A 213 -9.26 0.80 22.38
CA GLN A 213 -8.18 1.54 23.05
C GLN A 213 -7.92 2.87 22.36
N PHE A 214 -7.84 2.84 21.02
CA PHE A 214 -7.78 4.04 20.18
C PHE A 214 -8.87 5.05 20.54
N ASP A 215 -10.14 4.65 20.50
CA ASP A 215 -11.29 5.53 20.79
C ASP A 215 -11.28 6.10 22.23
N GLY A 216 -10.81 5.31 23.19
CA GLY A 216 -10.68 5.73 24.58
C GLY A 216 -9.59 6.79 24.80
N LEU A 217 -8.49 6.71 24.05
CA LEU A 217 -7.32 7.60 24.18
C LEU A 217 -7.45 8.90 23.38
N VAL A 218 -8.21 8.90 22.28
CA VAL A 218 -8.47 10.12 21.50
C VAL A 218 -9.22 11.13 22.38
N THR A 219 -8.61 12.27 22.71
CA THR A 219 -9.18 13.24 23.65
C THR A 219 -9.42 14.64 23.08
N LYS A 220 -8.48 15.25 22.33
CA LYS A 220 -8.79 16.47 21.51
C LYS A 220 -7.67 17.00 20.61
N ASP A 221 -6.39 16.68 20.85
CA ASP A 221 -5.30 17.55 20.39
C ASP A 221 -4.54 17.12 19.12
N ASP A 222 -4.91 16.01 18.48
CA ASP A 222 -4.19 15.52 17.30
C ASP A 222 -5.04 15.59 16.03
N HIS A 223 -4.87 16.70 15.30
CA HIS A 223 -5.56 17.00 14.04
C HIS A 223 -5.26 15.94 12.94
N HIS A 224 -4.19 15.16 13.07
CA HIS A 224 -3.83 14.13 12.09
C HIS A 224 -4.61 12.82 12.28
N ILE A 225 -5.08 12.49 13.49
CA ILE A 225 -5.70 11.20 13.78
C ILE A 225 -7.00 10.98 12.98
N GLY A 226 -7.83 12.02 12.89
CA GLY A 226 -9.06 11.95 12.09
C GLY A 226 -8.76 11.67 10.63
N TYR A 227 -7.76 12.35 10.08
CA TYR A 227 -7.32 12.13 8.71
C TYR A 227 -6.82 10.69 8.49
N GLU A 228 -5.98 10.16 9.38
CA GLU A 228 -5.48 8.78 9.27
C GLU A 228 -6.63 7.74 9.34
N LEU A 229 -7.57 7.90 10.28
CA LEU A 229 -8.73 7.01 10.40
C LEU A 229 -9.58 7.00 9.12
N PHE A 230 -9.90 8.17 8.57
CA PHE A 230 -10.68 8.29 7.34
C PHE A 230 -9.91 7.84 6.10
N SER A 231 -8.58 7.99 6.11
CA SER A 231 -7.72 7.47 5.06
C SER A 231 -7.79 5.94 5.01
N TRP A 232 -7.65 5.28 6.17
CA TRP A 232 -7.77 3.82 6.27
C TRP A 232 -9.13 3.30 5.85
N LEU A 233 -10.20 3.98 6.26
CA LEU A 233 -11.56 3.63 5.86
C LEU A 233 -11.73 3.73 4.33
N LYS A 234 -11.24 4.82 3.73
CA LYS A 234 -11.24 4.98 2.26
C LYS A 234 -10.46 3.86 1.58
N ASP A 235 -9.26 3.55 2.08
CA ASP A 235 -8.43 2.48 1.51
C ASP A 235 -9.10 1.11 1.65
N CYS A 236 -9.82 0.84 2.73
CA CYS A 236 -10.61 -0.38 2.85
C CYS A 236 -11.66 -0.48 1.72
N TYR A 237 -12.39 0.59 1.43
CA TYR A 237 -13.35 0.60 0.32
C TYR A 237 -12.67 0.50 -1.06
N ALA A 238 -11.55 1.18 -1.27
CA ALA A 238 -10.79 1.13 -2.51
C ALA A 238 -10.23 -0.26 -2.84
N ASN A 239 -10.07 -1.10 -1.81
CA ASN A 239 -9.44 -2.41 -1.90
C ASN A 239 -10.43 -3.58 -1.70
N ASP A 240 -11.74 -3.33 -1.81
CA ASP A 240 -12.82 -4.31 -1.58
C ASP A 240 -12.80 -4.97 -0.17
N LEU A 241 -12.17 -4.32 0.82
CA LEU A 241 -12.09 -4.80 2.21
C LEU A 241 -13.32 -4.35 3.01
N HIS A 242 -14.51 -4.73 2.55
CA HIS A 242 -15.78 -4.26 3.13
C HIS A 242 -15.99 -4.66 4.59
N ASP A 243 -15.54 -5.85 4.99
CA ASP A 243 -15.61 -6.28 6.39
C ASP A 243 -14.73 -5.42 7.30
N ALA A 244 -13.53 -5.06 6.84
CA ALA A 244 -12.65 -4.15 7.56
C ALA A 244 -13.24 -2.74 7.65
N ALA A 245 -13.78 -2.22 6.53
CA ALA A 245 -14.46 -0.93 6.50
C ALA A 245 -15.63 -0.87 7.49
N ALA A 246 -16.45 -1.92 7.55
CA ALA A 246 -17.57 -2.02 8.47
C ALA A 246 -17.15 -1.97 9.95
N ARG A 247 -15.91 -2.32 10.28
CA ARG A 247 -15.34 -2.17 11.64
C ARG A 247 -14.84 -0.76 11.92
N LEU A 248 -14.30 -0.06 10.92
CA LEU A 248 -13.82 1.32 11.06
C LEU A 248 -14.96 2.37 11.03
N GLU A 249 -16.07 2.07 10.35
CA GLU A 249 -17.22 2.98 10.18
C GLU A 249 -17.75 3.55 11.50
N PRO A 250 -18.07 2.76 12.55
CA PRO A 250 -18.64 3.29 13.78
C PRO A 250 -17.70 4.25 14.51
N TYR A 251 -16.40 3.95 14.49
CA TYR A 251 -15.37 4.80 15.09
C TYR A 251 -15.19 6.10 14.28
N SER A 252 -15.27 6.01 12.96
CA SER A 252 -15.18 7.17 12.06
C SER A 252 -16.38 8.12 12.24
N GLU A 253 -17.60 7.58 12.30
CA GLU A 253 -18.81 8.37 12.56
C GLU A 253 -18.76 9.03 13.94
N LYS A 254 -18.38 8.27 14.98
CA LYS A 254 -18.22 8.79 16.34
C LYS A 254 -17.14 9.88 16.42
N PHE A 255 -16.04 9.72 15.70
CA PHE A 255 -14.98 10.73 15.62
C PHE A 255 -15.52 12.04 15.03
N MET A 256 -16.25 11.98 13.91
CA MET A 256 -16.89 13.17 13.31
C MET A 256 -17.84 13.88 14.27
N GLU A 257 -18.64 13.11 15.02
CA GLU A 257 -19.60 13.66 15.99
C GLU A 257 -18.89 14.30 17.19
N ARG A 258 -17.78 13.71 17.65
CA ARG A 258 -17.00 14.19 18.79
C ARG A 258 -16.12 15.40 18.44
N PHE A 259 -15.60 15.47 17.21
CA PHE A 259 -14.66 16.50 16.74
C PHE A 259 -15.15 17.17 15.45
N PRO A 260 -16.28 17.90 15.48
CA PRO A 260 -16.82 18.55 14.30
C PRO A 260 -15.86 19.60 13.70
N ALA A 261 -15.01 20.23 14.52
CA ALA A 261 -14.03 21.21 14.03
C ALA A 261 -12.96 20.59 13.10
N GLU A 262 -12.70 19.28 13.23
CA GLU A 262 -11.68 18.56 12.45
C GLU A 262 -12.19 18.10 11.09
N VAL A 263 -13.51 18.01 10.89
CA VAL A 263 -14.12 17.49 9.66
C VAL A 263 -13.61 18.12 8.37
N PRO A 264 -13.32 19.44 8.28
CA PRO A 264 -12.72 20.02 7.08
C PRO A 264 -11.40 19.36 6.65
N SER A 265 -10.60 18.83 7.58
CA SER A 265 -9.30 18.21 7.27
C SER A 265 -9.41 16.91 6.48
N PHE A 266 -10.47 16.13 6.72
CA PHE A 266 -10.69 14.82 6.08
C PHE A 266 -11.96 14.76 5.21
N ARG A 267 -12.73 15.85 5.11
CA ARG A 267 -13.86 16.00 4.18
C ARG A 267 -13.53 15.53 2.75
N PRO A 268 -12.38 15.88 2.14
CA PRO A 268 -12.06 15.41 0.80
C PRO A 268 -12.00 13.88 0.67
N LEU A 269 -11.62 13.17 1.73
CA LEU A 269 -11.60 11.71 1.75
C LEU A 269 -13.02 11.15 1.73
N ILE A 270 -13.93 11.75 2.50
CA ILE A 270 -15.35 11.35 2.52
C ILE A 270 -16.01 11.60 1.16
N GLU A 271 -15.75 12.74 0.54
CA GLU A 271 -16.25 13.05 -0.81
C GLU A 271 -15.73 12.06 -1.87
N GLN A 272 -14.46 11.66 -1.79
CA GLN A 272 -13.91 10.60 -2.64
C GLN A 272 -14.62 9.26 -2.43
N MET A 273 -14.87 8.85 -1.18
CA MET A 273 -15.61 7.62 -0.86
C MET A 273 -17.04 7.66 -1.42
N ILE A 274 -17.71 8.80 -1.32
CA ILE A 274 -19.05 9.01 -1.88
C ILE A 274 -19.04 8.79 -3.39
N VAL A 275 -18.16 9.49 -4.11
CA VAL A 275 -18.05 9.37 -5.58
C VAL A 275 -17.74 7.93 -5.98
N GLN A 276 -16.84 7.28 -5.26
CA GLN A 276 -16.50 5.87 -5.49
C GLN A 276 -17.72 4.96 -5.30
N HIS A 277 -18.46 5.11 -4.20
CA HIS A 277 -19.66 4.32 -3.95
C HIS A 277 -20.75 4.53 -5.00
N GLU A 278 -20.93 5.76 -5.49
CA GLU A 278 -21.88 6.04 -6.59
C GLU A 278 -21.45 5.37 -7.90
N GLY A 279 -20.16 5.47 -8.25
CA GLY A 279 -19.60 4.81 -9.43
C GLY A 279 -19.72 3.28 -9.39
N GLU A 280 -19.70 2.69 -8.19
CA GLU A 280 -19.82 1.25 -7.97
C GLU A 280 -21.26 0.79 -7.67
N GLY A 281 -22.26 1.69 -7.77
CA GLY A 281 -23.67 1.36 -7.56
C GLY A 281 -24.07 1.12 -6.10
N ARG A 282 -23.19 1.42 -5.13
CA ARG A 282 -23.46 1.35 -3.68
C ARG A 282 -24.18 2.61 -3.18
N VAL A 283 -25.35 2.88 -3.76
CA VAL A 283 -26.13 4.11 -3.55
C VAL A 283 -26.47 4.34 -2.07
N ALA A 284 -26.80 3.29 -1.32
CA ALA A 284 -27.11 3.39 0.11
C ALA A 284 -25.91 3.89 0.94
N GLN A 285 -24.70 3.40 0.63
CA GLN A 285 -23.49 3.81 1.33
C GLN A 285 -23.10 5.25 0.99
N ALA A 286 -23.20 5.62 -0.28
CA ALA A 286 -23.00 7.01 -0.72
C ALA A 286 -23.99 7.96 -0.02
N ALA A 287 -25.28 7.59 0.04
CA ALA A 287 -26.32 8.38 0.69
C ALA A 287 -26.06 8.53 2.20
N ARG A 288 -25.59 7.48 2.88
CA ARG A 288 -25.20 7.53 4.30
C ARG A 288 -24.11 8.56 4.54
N TRP A 289 -22.99 8.50 3.80
CA TRP A 289 -21.89 9.44 3.96
C TRP A 289 -22.28 10.89 3.60
N LYS A 290 -23.10 11.08 2.57
CA LYS A 290 -23.67 12.40 2.23
C LYS A 290 -24.51 12.96 3.39
N ALA A 291 -25.40 12.14 3.96
CA ALA A 291 -26.23 12.56 5.09
C ALA A 291 -25.38 12.92 6.32
N ARG A 292 -24.29 12.19 6.59
CA ARG A 292 -23.35 12.51 7.68
C ARG A 292 -22.64 13.85 7.47
N LEU A 293 -22.14 14.12 6.26
CA LEU A 293 -21.54 15.42 5.94
C LEU A 293 -22.56 16.57 6.08
N GLN A 294 -23.78 16.39 5.56
CA GLN A 294 -24.84 17.40 5.69
C GLN A 294 -25.24 17.65 7.15
N ALA A 295 -25.36 16.58 7.95
CA ALA A 295 -25.69 16.70 9.37
C ALA A 295 -24.60 17.44 10.16
N TRP A 296 -23.33 17.29 9.76
CA TRP A 296 -22.22 18.08 10.30
C TRP A 296 -22.31 19.55 9.88
N GLU A 297 -22.56 19.86 8.60
CA GLU A 297 -22.67 21.24 8.09
C GLU A 297 -23.75 22.04 8.82
N VAL A 298 -24.89 21.41 9.12
CA VAL A 298 -26.00 22.04 9.86
C VAL A 298 -25.64 22.30 11.32
N ARG A 299 -24.74 21.50 11.93
CA ARG A 299 -24.30 21.66 13.33
C ARG A 299 -23.13 22.64 13.49
N GLY A 300 -22.41 22.93 12.41
CA GLY A 300 -21.28 23.86 12.39
C GLY A 300 -21.64 25.32 12.08
N GLN A 301 -22.92 25.60 11.76
CA GLN A 301 -23.51 26.93 11.68
C GLN A 301 -24.07 27.37 13.03
#